data_AF-A0A1G1KVH8-F1
#
_entry.id   AF-A0A1G1KVH8-F1
#
_cell.length_a   1.000
_cell.length_b   1.000
_cell.length_c   1.000
_cell.angle_alpha   90.00
_cell.angle_beta   90.00
_cell.angle_gamma   90.00
#
_symmetry.space_group_name_H-M   'P 1'
#
loop_
_entity.id
_entity.type
_entity.pdbx_description
1 polymer ?
#
loop_
_entity_poly.entity_id
_entity_poly.type
_entity_poly.pdbx_seq_one_letter_code
_entity_poly.pdbx_strand_id
1 'polypeptide(L)'
;MRIFSANNRFFLLFFILSSSFLYYFFPLQPLCAEEAIEIKIVAINPSPKAKTTAKIMQALPPEVKQEDVIDAQGLQIIYNPDQDNYAVSGEIELQPREKKTITVKVRNVWSISGDEIQEVRDQLAKNVQSLAGTKYETTSKLLADKVQQELDSVQADEEKAVGIKQKIDLYRAHVKQLEAIRTRVISLESMRRVGDEQQEGARTVEFKVSASNPSNEPKAMTVRSALPEDITSDAVLDKGDFMMLFDQSKGRFIVEKQDNFNAKEAKTYTIILRDIWYIPKPELDYLGEQTQKLVKQFEGSQYAGYATQLGDVIKQNLDKINELQEEIGADASISDRKRTFILNSGRLDLAKKKIKELQELLLELPITVKKKEDQIKAIREFQKALEKILSMGIDPEKKTTWFIILGIIAIVFIVGLIFYFTWLAKLKQSKEKERKIASSQQATQSKT
;
A
#
# COMPACT_ATOMS: atom_id res chain seq x y z
N MET A 1 22.74 -51.33 -36.82
CA MET A 1 23.07 -50.66 -35.54
C MET A 1 24.24 -49.72 -35.79
N ARG A 2 24.20 -48.48 -35.26
CA ARG A 2 25.19 -47.39 -35.38
C ARG A 2 25.23 -46.61 -36.71
N ILE A 3 24.28 -45.69 -36.87
CA ILE A 3 24.49 -44.43 -37.62
C ILE A 3 23.79 -43.31 -36.83
N PHE A 4 24.48 -42.74 -35.85
CA PHE A 4 24.16 -41.42 -35.30
C PHE A 4 25.51 -40.72 -35.06
N SER A 5 25.88 -39.86 -36.00
CA SER A 5 27.13 -39.11 -35.99
C SER A 5 27.11 -38.02 -34.91
N ALA A 6 28.30 -37.65 -34.44
CA ALA A 6 28.53 -36.70 -33.35
C ALA A 6 27.87 -35.32 -33.55
N ASN A 7 27.53 -34.93 -34.79
CA ASN A 7 26.89 -33.64 -35.08
C ASN A 7 25.45 -33.51 -34.56
N ASN A 8 24.73 -34.61 -34.33
CA ASN A 8 23.36 -34.54 -33.80
C ASN A 8 23.29 -34.28 -32.29
N ARG A 9 24.37 -34.56 -31.52
CA ARG A 9 24.39 -34.32 -30.07
C ARG A 9 24.54 -32.84 -29.72
N PHE A 10 25.26 -32.08 -30.55
CA PHE A 10 25.44 -30.64 -30.35
C PHE A 10 24.14 -29.87 -30.58
N PHE A 11 23.37 -30.26 -31.61
CA PHE A 11 22.09 -29.63 -31.93
C PHE A 11 21.03 -29.87 -30.85
N LEU A 12 21.01 -31.06 -30.26
CA LEU A 12 20.06 -31.43 -29.21
C LEU A 12 20.36 -30.71 -27.88
N LEU A 13 21.65 -30.53 -27.54
CA LEU A 13 22.07 -29.69 -26.41
C LEU A 13 21.76 -28.20 -26.62
N PHE A 14 21.95 -27.68 -27.83
CA PHE A 14 21.63 -26.29 -28.15
C PHE A 14 20.11 -26.02 -28.09
N PHE A 15 19.27 -26.98 -28.51
CA PHE A 15 17.82 -26.88 -28.41
C PHE A 15 17.29 -26.95 -26.96
N ILE A 16 17.90 -27.77 -26.11
CA ILE A 16 17.54 -27.85 -24.68
C ILE A 16 17.98 -26.57 -23.95
N LEU A 17 19.19 -26.06 -24.22
CA LEU A 17 19.70 -24.82 -23.63
C LEU A 17 18.93 -23.57 -24.11
N SER A 18 18.56 -23.50 -25.40
CA SER A 18 17.79 -22.35 -25.92
C SER A 18 16.32 -22.37 -25.47
N SER A 19 15.72 -23.56 -25.34
CA SER A 19 14.36 -23.72 -24.79
C SER A 19 14.30 -23.32 -23.32
N SER A 20 15.31 -23.64 -22.51
CA SER A 20 15.38 -23.16 -21.12
C SER A 20 15.67 -21.66 -21.05
N PHE A 21 16.50 -21.12 -21.95
CA PHE A 21 16.82 -19.68 -21.96
C PHE A 21 15.60 -18.81 -22.32
N LEU A 22 14.78 -19.22 -23.31
CA LEU A 22 13.56 -18.49 -23.68
C LEU A 22 12.48 -18.52 -22.59
N TYR A 23 12.39 -19.59 -21.79
CA TYR A 23 11.42 -19.69 -20.70
C TYR A 23 11.81 -18.83 -19.48
N TYR A 24 13.11 -18.62 -19.25
CA TYR A 24 13.60 -17.80 -18.13
C TYR A 24 13.78 -16.31 -18.47
N PHE A 25 14.05 -15.95 -19.74
CA PHE A 25 14.32 -14.55 -20.12
C PHE A 25 13.13 -13.79 -20.73
N PHE A 26 12.11 -14.47 -21.23
CA PHE A 26 10.89 -13.83 -21.72
C PHE A 26 9.69 -14.34 -20.92
N PRO A 27 9.42 -13.79 -19.71
CA PRO A 27 8.04 -13.78 -19.27
C PRO A 27 7.27 -13.01 -20.35
N LEU A 28 6.48 -13.73 -21.15
CA LEU A 28 5.40 -13.17 -21.95
C LEU A 28 4.43 -12.53 -20.95
N GLN A 29 4.80 -11.37 -20.42
CA GLN A 29 3.82 -10.48 -19.84
C GLN A 29 2.90 -10.15 -21.01
N PRO A 30 1.61 -10.50 -20.95
CA PRO A 30 0.69 -10.01 -21.95
C PRO A 30 0.93 -8.51 -22.03
N LEU A 31 1.17 -7.99 -23.24
CA LEU A 31 0.99 -6.57 -23.49
C LEU A 31 -0.42 -6.30 -23.02
N CYS A 32 -0.55 -5.81 -21.78
CA CYS A 32 -1.82 -5.40 -21.22
C CYS A 32 -2.28 -4.32 -22.18
N ALA A 33 -3.17 -4.71 -23.09
CA ALA A 33 -3.91 -3.78 -23.89
C ALA A 33 -4.59 -2.89 -22.87
N GLU A 34 -4.05 -1.69 -22.73
CA GLU A 34 -4.52 -0.66 -21.82
C GLU A 34 -6.01 -0.49 -22.12
N GLU A 35 -6.87 -0.91 -21.19
CA GLU A 35 -8.32 -0.93 -21.44
C GLU A 35 -8.76 0.50 -21.70
N ALA A 36 -9.03 0.81 -22.97
CA ALA A 36 -9.65 2.07 -23.34
C ALA A 36 -11.14 1.99 -23.02
N ILE A 37 -11.63 2.98 -22.29
CA ILE A 37 -13.03 3.13 -21.95
C ILE A 37 -13.65 4.18 -22.86
N GLU A 38 -14.86 3.89 -23.33
CA GLU A 38 -15.60 4.75 -24.26
C GLU A 38 -16.69 5.55 -23.52
N ILE A 39 -16.55 6.87 -23.48
CA ILE A 39 -17.57 7.80 -23.01
C ILE A 39 -18.39 8.27 -24.21
N LYS A 40 -19.68 7.89 -24.24
CA LYS A 40 -20.60 8.23 -25.33
C LYS A 40 -21.36 9.51 -25.02
N ILE A 41 -21.13 10.55 -25.82
CA ILE A 41 -21.81 11.84 -25.75
C ILE A 41 -22.85 11.90 -26.86
N VAL A 42 -24.10 12.12 -26.50
CA VAL A 42 -25.22 12.12 -27.44
C VAL A 42 -25.68 13.55 -27.66
N ALA A 43 -25.50 14.05 -28.89
CA ALA A 43 -26.04 15.33 -29.32
C ALA A 43 -27.27 15.10 -30.21
N ILE A 44 -28.35 15.85 -29.95
CA ILE A 44 -29.61 15.71 -30.65
C ILE A 44 -30.02 17.09 -31.18
N ASN A 45 -30.34 17.18 -32.47
CA ASN A 45 -31.01 18.34 -33.02
C ASN A 45 -32.54 18.17 -32.91
N PRO A 46 -33.22 18.93 -32.03
CA PRO A 46 -34.67 18.83 -31.90
C PRO A 46 -35.42 19.47 -33.09
N SER A 47 -34.75 20.31 -33.90
CA SER A 47 -35.38 21.04 -34.99
C SER A 47 -35.81 20.11 -36.14
N PRO A 48 -37.04 20.23 -36.63
CA PRO A 48 -37.53 19.45 -37.77
C PRO A 48 -37.09 20.00 -39.14
N LYS A 49 -36.60 21.25 -39.20
CA LYS A 49 -36.37 21.94 -40.49
C LYS A 49 -35.03 22.65 -40.61
N ALA A 50 -34.43 23.11 -39.50
CA ALA A 50 -33.19 23.89 -39.52
C ALA A 50 -31.99 23.04 -39.09
N LYS A 51 -30.85 23.23 -39.76
CA LYS A 51 -29.55 22.78 -39.25
C LYS A 51 -29.23 23.59 -37.99
N THR A 52 -28.56 22.98 -37.02
CA THR A 52 -28.19 23.66 -35.79
C THR A 52 -26.79 23.24 -35.37
N THR A 53 -25.98 24.22 -35.00
CA THR A 53 -24.68 24.01 -34.38
C THR A 53 -24.91 23.77 -32.89
N ALA A 54 -24.74 22.53 -32.45
CA ALA A 54 -24.83 22.18 -31.04
C ALA A 54 -23.47 22.44 -30.38
N LYS A 55 -23.44 23.36 -29.41
CA LYS A 55 -22.29 23.55 -28.53
C LYS A 55 -22.29 22.44 -27.48
N ILE A 56 -21.30 21.57 -27.55
CA ILE A 56 -21.12 20.46 -26.61
C ILE A 56 -20.17 20.95 -25.51
N MET A 57 -20.56 20.72 -24.27
CA MET A 57 -19.71 20.87 -23.09
C MET A 57 -20.08 19.76 -22.12
N GLN A 58 -19.21 18.75 -22.02
CA GLN A 58 -19.42 17.60 -21.16
C GLN A 58 -18.24 17.48 -20.21
N ALA A 59 -18.51 17.64 -18.92
CA ALA A 59 -17.52 17.37 -17.87
C ALA A 59 -17.14 15.89 -17.88
N LEU A 60 -15.84 15.62 -17.82
CA LEU A 60 -15.29 14.30 -17.57
C LEU A 60 -15.28 14.05 -16.05
N PRO A 61 -15.26 12.79 -15.61
CA PRO A 61 -15.06 12.49 -14.20
C PRO A 61 -13.74 13.11 -13.70
N PRO A 62 -13.69 13.62 -12.46
CA PRO A 62 -12.53 14.32 -11.89
C PRO A 62 -11.26 13.46 -11.85
N GLU A 63 -11.38 12.13 -11.89
CA GLU A 63 -10.24 11.21 -11.92
C GLU A 63 -9.51 11.19 -13.27
N VAL A 64 -10.12 11.72 -14.34
CA VAL A 64 -9.56 11.71 -15.69
C VAL A 64 -8.72 12.96 -15.91
N LYS A 65 -7.44 12.77 -16.21
CA LYS A 65 -6.53 13.86 -16.58
C LYS A 65 -6.48 14.06 -18.10
N GLN A 66 -5.87 15.14 -18.55
CA GLN A 66 -5.74 15.45 -19.99
C GLN A 66 -4.99 14.34 -20.75
N GLU A 67 -3.95 13.79 -20.14
CA GLU A 67 -3.11 12.70 -20.66
C GLU A 67 -3.82 11.34 -20.74
N ASP A 68 -4.97 11.19 -20.08
CA ASP A 68 -5.76 9.96 -20.11
C ASP A 68 -6.71 9.94 -21.32
N VAL A 69 -6.95 11.07 -21.99
CA VAL A 69 -7.81 11.13 -23.17
C VAL A 69 -7.03 10.67 -24.41
N ILE A 70 -7.38 9.50 -24.92
CA ILE A 70 -6.73 8.86 -26.08
C ILE A 70 -7.25 9.45 -27.40
N ASP A 71 -8.57 9.65 -27.50
CA ASP A 71 -9.22 10.23 -28.68
C ASP A 71 -10.44 11.06 -28.26
N ALA A 72 -10.39 12.36 -28.53
CA ALA A 72 -11.47 13.31 -28.26
C ALA A 72 -12.41 13.52 -29.46
N GLN A 73 -12.20 12.82 -30.59
CA GLN A 73 -13.03 12.91 -31.81
C GLN A 73 -13.19 14.35 -32.34
N GLY A 74 -12.12 15.15 -32.26
CA GLY A 74 -12.12 16.55 -32.69
C GLY A 74 -12.68 17.55 -31.67
N LEU A 75 -13.10 17.10 -30.49
CA LEU A 75 -13.42 17.98 -29.36
C LEU A 75 -12.13 18.47 -28.68
N GLN A 76 -12.18 19.69 -28.13
CA GLN A 76 -11.11 20.27 -27.34
C GLN A 76 -11.27 19.88 -25.87
N ILE A 77 -10.17 19.62 -25.19
CA ILE A 77 -10.16 19.37 -23.74
C ILE A 77 -9.89 20.71 -23.05
N ILE A 78 -10.80 21.12 -22.17
CA ILE A 78 -10.74 22.39 -21.43
C ILE A 78 -10.77 22.06 -19.94
N TYR A 79 -9.93 22.69 -19.14
CA TYR A 79 -9.95 22.56 -17.69
C TYR A 79 -10.97 23.52 -17.06
N ASN A 80 -11.82 23.02 -16.16
CA ASN A 80 -12.80 23.80 -15.43
C ASN A 80 -12.32 24.03 -13.97
N PRO A 81 -11.83 25.24 -13.61
CA PRO A 81 -11.29 25.50 -12.28
C PRO A 81 -12.37 25.49 -11.18
N ASP A 82 -13.64 25.73 -11.51
CA ASP A 82 -14.73 25.74 -10.52
C ASP A 82 -15.10 24.33 -10.05
N GLN A 83 -14.86 23.33 -10.90
CA GLN A 83 -15.21 21.93 -10.65
C GLN A 83 -13.98 21.03 -10.49
N ASP A 84 -12.77 21.59 -10.61
CA ASP A 84 -11.50 20.87 -10.54
C ASP A 84 -11.48 19.62 -11.43
N ASN A 85 -11.97 19.76 -12.67
CA ASN A 85 -12.05 18.66 -13.63
C ASN A 85 -11.86 19.13 -15.08
N TYR A 86 -11.56 18.18 -15.95
CA TYR A 86 -11.51 18.42 -17.39
C TYR A 86 -12.89 18.23 -18.02
N ALA A 87 -13.17 18.99 -19.08
CA ALA A 87 -14.36 18.88 -19.89
C ALA A 87 -13.98 18.78 -21.36
N VAL A 88 -14.74 18.01 -22.14
CA VAL A 88 -14.65 18.07 -23.60
C VAL A 88 -15.64 19.10 -24.12
N SER A 89 -15.15 19.99 -24.99
CA SER A 89 -15.95 21.04 -25.61
C SER A 89 -15.69 21.16 -27.09
N GLY A 90 -16.74 21.47 -27.84
CA GLY A 90 -16.65 21.70 -29.27
C GLY A 90 -18.00 22.02 -29.86
N GLU A 91 -18.00 22.41 -31.12
CA GLU A 91 -19.21 22.69 -31.88
C GLU A 91 -19.39 21.60 -32.94
N ILE A 92 -20.61 21.07 -33.03
CA ILE A 92 -20.95 20.08 -34.04
C ILE A 92 -22.18 20.52 -34.80
N GLU A 93 -22.08 20.52 -36.12
CA GLU A 93 -23.25 20.75 -36.98
C GLU A 93 -24.09 19.48 -37.04
N LEU A 94 -25.38 19.63 -36.76
CA LEU A 94 -26.37 18.56 -36.83
C LEU A 94 -27.46 18.91 -37.87
N GLN A 95 -27.78 17.96 -38.73
CA GLN A 95 -28.93 18.04 -39.63
C GLN A 95 -30.26 18.03 -38.84
N PRO A 96 -31.37 18.48 -39.44
CA PRO A 96 -32.68 18.40 -38.79
C PRO A 96 -32.99 16.97 -38.33
N ARG A 97 -33.43 16.81 -37.08
CA ARG A 97 -33.69 15.51 -36.43
C ARG A 97 -32.49 14.55 -36.34
N GLU A 98 -31.26 15.01 -36.60
CA GLU A 98 -30.07 14.16 -36.48
C GLU A 98 -29.73 13.90 -35.00
N LYS A 99 -29.41 12.64 -34.70
CA LYS A 99 -28.80 12.21 -33.45
C LYS A 99 -27.38 11.74 -33.76
N LYS A 100 -26.38 12.46 -33.25
CA LYS A 100 -24.97 12.11 -33.43
C LYS A 100 -24.39 11.68 -32.09
N THR A 101 -23.73 10.53 -32.08
CA THR A 101 -23.05 10.01 -30.89
C THR A 101 -21.55 10.15 -31.09
N ILE A 102 -20.91 10.94 -30.24
CA ILE A 102 -19.47 11.15 -30.22
C ILE A 102 -18.90 10.23 -29.15
N THR A 103 -17.86 9.48 -29.48
CA THR A 103 -17.25 8.51 -28.55
C THR A 103 -15.87 8.99 -28.14
N VAL A 104 -15.76 9.52 -26.93
CA VAL A 104 -14.47 9.93 -26.36
C VAL A 104 -13.81 8.70 -25.76
N LYS A 105 -12.60 8.35 -26.23
CA LYS A 105 -11.82 7.24 -25.68
C LYS A 105 -10.88 7.74 -24.61
N VAL A 106 -10.96 7.16 -23.43
CA VAL A 106 -10.16 7.51 -22.25
C VAL A 106 -9.48 6.24 -21.72
N ARG A 107 -8.25 6.37 -21.21
CA ARG A 107 -7.58 5.31 -20.46
C ARG A 107 -8.44 4.92 -19.25
N ASN A 108 -8.50 3.62 -18.94
CA ASN A 108 -9.14 3.16 -17.71
C ASN A 108 -8.33 3.58 -16.47
N VAL A 109 -8.76 4.67 -15.83
CA VAL A 109 -8.23 5.16 -14.54
C VAL A 109 -9.02 4.63 -13.33
N TRP A 110 -10.14 3.93 -13.55
CA TRP A 110 -11.01 3.40 -12.50
C TRP A 110 -10.76 1.91 -12.29
N SER A 111 -9.51 1.58 -11.95
CA SER A 111 -9.15 0.23 -11.56
C SER A 111 -8.14 0.29 -10.42
N ILE A 112 -8.39 -0.53 -9.41
CA ILE A 112 -7.43 -0.74 -8.32
C ILE A 112 -6.47 -1.83 -8.76
N SER A 113 -5.18 -1.51 -8.74
CA SER A 113 -4.17 -2.49 -9.14
C SER A 113 -4.15 -3.67 -8.16
N GLY A 114 -4.00 -4.89 -8.68
CA GLY A 114 -3.84 -6.08 -7.83
C GLY A 114 -2.62 -5.98 -6.90
N ASP A 115 -1.59 -5.25 -7.32
CA ASP A 115 -0.38 -4.98 -6.53
C ASP A 115 -0.70 -4.13 -5.28
N GLU A 116 -1.56 -3.12 -5.39
CA GLU A 116 -1.99 -2.29 -4.25
C GLU A 116 -2.77 -3.11 -3.21
N ILE A 117 -3.68 -3.99 -3.66
CA ILE A 117 -4.41 -4.90 -2.77
C ILE A 117 -3.42 -5.87 -2.10
N GLN A 118 -2.46 -6.40 -2.86
CA GLN A 118 -1.47 -7.34 -2.34
C GLN A 118 -0.55 -6.69 -1.30
N GLU A 119 -0.13 -5.44 -1.50
CA GLU A 119 0.67 -4.70 -0.52
C GLU A 119 -0.06 -4.59 0.82
N VAL A 120 -1.36 -4.26 0.80
CA VAL A 120 -2.16 -4.19 2.03
C VAL A 120 -2.28 -5.56 2.70
N ARG A 121 -2.45 -6.64 1.93
CA ARG A 121 -2.44 -8.01 2.46
C ARG A 121 -1.11 -8.36 3.12
N ASP A 122 0.01 -8.00 2.48
CA ASP A 122 1.35 -8.29 3.00
C ASP A 122 1.61 -7.51 4.30
N GLN A 123 1.20 -6.25 4.37
CA GLN A 123 1.28 -5.44 5.60
C GLN A 123 0.42 -6.04 6.72
N LEU A 124 -0.81 -6.45 6.40
CA LEU A 124 -1.72 -7.10 7.35
C LEU A 124 -1.11 -8.41 7.88
N ALA A 125 -0.60 -9.28 7.00
CA ALA A 125 0.00 -10.55 7.38
C ALA A 125 1.21 -10.37 8.31
N LYS A 126 2.09 -9.41 8.01
CA LYS A 126 3.23 -9.05 8.87
C LYS A 126 2.77 -8.62 10.25
N ASN A 127 1.77 -7.74 10.34
CA ASN A 127 1.25 -7.24 11.62
C ASN A 127 0.60 -8.34 12.46
N VAL A 128 -0.12 -9.27 11.84
CA VAL A 128 -0.70 -10.43 12.53
C VAL A 128 0.38 -11.38 13.03
N GLN A 129 1.40 -11.65 12.21
CA GLN A 129 2.50 -12.54 12.57
C GLN A 129 3.29 -12.01 13.77
N SER A 130 3.60 -10.71 13.80
CA SER A 130 4.27 -10.09 14.95
C SER A 130 3.44 -10.12 16.23
N LEU A 131 2.11 -10.22 16.12
CA LEU A 131 1.21 -10.28 17.25
C LEU A 131 0.95 -11.70 17.79
N ALA A 132 1.53 -12.73 17.16
CA ALA A 132 1.42 -14.11 17.62
C ALA A 132 2.03 -14.28 19.02
N GLY A 133 1.30 -14.95 19.92
CA GLY A 133 1.72 -15.15 21.32
C GLY A 133 1.48 -13.96 22.25
N THR A 134 0.96 -12.84 21.73
CA THR A 134 0.59 -11.67 22.55
C THR A 134 -0.87 -11.80 23.03
N LYS A 135 -1.27 -11.00 24.02
CA LYS A 135 -2.68 -10.91 24.43
C LYS A 135 -3.62 -10.40 23.33
N TYR A 136 -3.07 -9.84 22.24
CA TYR A 136 -3.82 -9.30 21.11
C TYR A 136 -3.95 -10.29 19.95
N GLU A 137 -3.37 -11.49 20.03
CA GLU A 137 -3.38 -12.46 18.91
C GLU A 137 -4.79 -12.77 18.41
N THR A 138 -5.74 -13.02 19.31
CA THR A 138 -7.13 -13.32 18.93
C THR A 138 -7.80 -12.13 18.26
N THR A 139 -7.59 -10.92 18.80
CA THR A 139 -8.13 -9.69 18.23
C THR A 139 -7.51 -9.38 16.88
N SER A 140 -6.21 -9.62 16.71
CA SER A 140 -5.49 -9.37 15.46
C SER A 140 -5.95 -10.32 14.36
N LYS A 141 -6.13 -11.61 14.67
CA LYS A 141 -6.69 -12.60 13.75
C LYS A 141 -8.11 -12.22 13.30
N LEU A 142 -9.00 -11.86 14.23
CA LEU A 142 -10.37 -11.49 13.89
C LEU A 142 -10.44 -10.23 13.02
N LEU A 143 -9.61 -9.22 13.33
CA LEU A 143 -9.53 -8.01 12.52
C LEU A 143 -8.94 -8.32 11.13
N ALA A 144 -7.93 -9.18 11.05
CA ALA A 144 -7.33 -9.60 9.80
C ALA A 144 -8.28 -10.39 8.92
N ASP A 145 -9.05 -11.33 9.47
CA ASP A 145 -10.06 -12.07 8.72
C ASP A 145 -11.11 -11.12 8.12
N LYS A 146 -11.55 -10.12 8.91
CA LYS A 146 -12.48 -9.09 8.42
C LYS A 146 -11.88 -8.24 7.31
N VAL A 147 -10.64 -7.79 7.48
CA VAL A 147 -9.95 -6.99 6.44
C VAL A 147 -9.73 -7.82 5.18
N GLN A 148 -9.34 -9.08 5.32
CA GLN A 148 -9.13 -10.00 4.20
C GLN A 148 -10.43 -10.21 3.42
N GLN A 149 -11.56 -10.41 4.11
CA GLN A 149 -12.87 -10.52 3.48
C GLN A 149 -13.24 -9.24 2.71
N GLU A 150 -12.95 -8.06 3.25
CA GLU A 150 -13.20 -6.79 2.58
C GLU A 150 -12.31 -6.61 1.34
N LEU A 151 -11.01 -6.98 1.41
CA LEU A 151 -10.09 -6.95 0.27
C LEU A 151 -10.51 -7.95 -0.83
N ASP A 152 -10.96 -9.14 -0.44
CA ASP A 152 -11.47 -10.14 -1.37
C ASP A 152 -12.74 -9.67 -2.08
N SER A 153 -13.61 -8.93 -1.38
CA SER A 153 -14.79 -8.28 -1.98
C SER A 153 -14.39 -7.24 -3.02
N VAL A 154 -13.46 -6.34 -2.68
CA VAL A 154 -12.96 -5.31 -3.61
C VAL A 154 -12.39 -5.97 -4.87
N GLN A 155 -11.53 -6.99 -4.70
CA GLN A 155 -10.94 -7.70 -5.82
C GLN A 155 -11.99 -8.43 -6.69
N ALA A 156 -12.99 -9.06 -6.07
CA ALA A 156 -14.06 -9.73 -6.80
C ALA A 156 -14.96 -8.76 -7.56
N ASP A 157 -15.18 -7.55 -7.03
CA ASP A 157 -15.97 -6.51 -7.68
C ASP A 157 -15.23 -5.88 -8.87
N GLU A 158 -13.89 -5.77 -8.82
CA GLU A 158 -13.06 -5.34 -9.95
C GLU A 158 -13.10 -6.33 -11.14
N GLU A 159 -13.31 -7.62 -10.88
CA GLU A 159 -13.42 -8.65 -11.93
C GLU A 159 -14.80 -8.64 -12.63
N LYS A 160 -15.80 -7.92 -12.10
CA LYS A 160 -17.15 -7.88 -12.68
C LYS A 160 -17.22 -6.93 -13.87
N ALA A 161 -17.71 -7.44 -15.00
CA ALA A 161 -18.04 -6.62 -16.15
C ALA A 161 -19.30 -5.76 -15.85
N VAL A 162 -19.09 -4.49 -15.54
CA VAL A 162 -20.16 -3.51 -15.27
C VAL A 162 -20.10 -2.33 -16.24
N GLY A 163 -21.22 -1.60 -16.36
CA GLY A 163 -21.26 -0.37 -17.16
C GLY A 163 -20.35 0.71 -16.57
N ILE A 164 -19.88 1.64 -17.41
CA ILE A 164 -18.88 2.67 -17.03
C ILE A 164 -19.29 3.47 -15.78
N LYS A 165 -20.55 3.90 -15.69
CA LYS A 165 -21.04 4.67 -14.56
C LYS A 165 -20.92 3.87 -13.25
N GLN A 166 -21.33 2.61 -13.30
CA GLN A 166 -21.22 1.70 -12.16
C GLN A 166 -19.76 1.41 -11.83
N LYS A 167 -18.87 1.30 -12.83
CA LYS A 167 -17.43 1.13 -12.61
C LYS A 167 -16.83 2.31 -11.85
N ILE A 168 -17.18 3.54 -12.23
CA ILE A 168 -16.76 4.77 -11.54
C ILE A 168 -17.26 4.79 -10.09
N ASP A 169 -18.55 4.46 -9.90
CA ASP A 169 -19.17 4.45 -8.56
C ASP A 169 -18.52 3.39 -7.65
N LEU A 170 -18.25 2.19 -8.18
CA LEU A 170 -17.56 1.12 -7.46
C LEU A 170 -16.13 1.52 -7.12
N TYR A 171 -15.37 2.05 -8.08
CA TYR A 171 -14.01 2.51 -7.85
C TYR A 171 -13.93 3.52 -6.69
N ARG A 172 -14.80 4.54 -6.68
CA ARG A 172 -14.85 5.53 -5.58
C ARG A 172 -15.19 4.89 -4.23
N ALA A 173 -16.13 3.94 -4.23
CA ALA A 173 -16.47 3.19 -3.02
C ALA A 173 -15.29 2.36 -2.53
N HIS A 174 -14.58 1.68 -3.42
CA HIS A 174 -13.42 0.86 -3.11
C HIS A 174 -12.24 1.69 -2.62
N VAL A 175 -11.95 2.84 -3.22
CA VAL A 175 -10.90 3.77 -2.73
C VAL A 175 -11.16 4.15 -1.27
N LYS A 176 -12.41 4.53 -0.95
CA LYS A 176 -12.81 4.85 0.43
C LYS A 176 -12.72 3.64 1.35
N GLN A 177 -13.08 2.45 0.86
CA GLN A 177 -12.98 1.21 1.63
C GLN A 177 -11.53 0.83 1.91
N LEU A 178 -10.63 0.96 0.93
CA LEU A 178 -9.19 0.73 1.09
C LEU A 178 -8.57 1.71 2.08
N GLU A 179 -8.97 2.98 2.08
CA GLU A 179 -8.52 3.95 3.06
C GLU A 179 -8.94 3.55 4.50
N ALA A 180 -10.19 3.10 4.67
CA ALA A 180 -10.67 2.59 5.94
C ALA A 180 -9.94 1.31 6.37
N ILE A 181 -9.64 0.41 5.43
CA ILE A 181 -8.82 -0.79 5.67
C ILE A 181 -7.42 -0.39 6.13
N ARG A 182 -6.74 0.54 5.44
CA ARG A 182 -5.42 1.04 5.81
C ARG A 182 -5.40 1.58 7.24
N THR A 183 -6.42 2.33 7.62
CA THR A 183 -6.55 2.85 9.00
C THR A 183 -6.67 1.72 10.03
N ARG A 184 -7.39 0.64 9.71
CA ARG A 184 -7.44 -0.54 10.60
C ARG A 184 -6.12 -1.29 10.63
N VAL A 185 -5.41 -1.42 9.52
CA VAL A 185 -4.06 -2.01 9.49
C VAL A 185 -3.09 -1.20 10.36
N ILE A 186 -3.18 0.12 10.35
CA ILE A 186 -2.43 1.01 11.26
C ILE A 186 -2.81 0.78 12.73
N SER A 187 -4.08 0.52 13.04
CA SER A 187 -4.48 0.15 14.41
C SER A 187 -3.90 -1.19 14.87
N LEU A 188 -3.68 -2.15 13.97
CA LEU A 188 -2.96 -3.38 14.30
C LEU A 188 -1.48 -3.11 14.57
N GLU A 189 -0.89 -2.14 13.89
CA GLU A 189 0.48 -1.72 14.15
C GLU A 189 0.63 -1.09 15.55
N SER A 190 -0.36 -0.32 16.02
CA SER A 190 -0.33 0.18 17.40
C SER A 190 -0.48 -0.95 18.43
N MET A 191 -1.24 -2.00 18.13
CA MET A 191 -1.28 -3.22 18.95
C MET A 191 0.05 -3.97 18.91
N ARG A 192 0.68 -4.06 17.72
CA ARG A 192 2.01 -4.68 17.54
C ARG A 192 3.01 -4.05 18.49
N ARG A 193 3.05 -2.72 18.56
CA ARG A 193 3.90 -1.98 19.49
C ARG A 193 3.73 -2.44 20.94
N VAL A 194 2.49 -2.60 21.40
CA VAL A 194 2.22 -3.09 22.76
C VAL A 194 2.58 -4.58 22.91
N GLY A 195 2.49 -5.36 21.84
CA GLY A 195 2.92 -6.76 21.78
C GLY A 195 4.44 -6.92 21.88
N ASP A 196 5.19 -6.16 21.08
CA ASP A 196 6.66 -6.14 21.07
C ASP A 196 7.20 -5.72 22.44
N GLU A 197 6.58 -4.72 23.08
CA GLU A 197 6.85 -4.31 24.47
C GLU A 197 6.67 -5.45 25.49
N GLN A 198 5.78 -6.42 25.24
CA GLN A 198 5.62 -7.57 26.13
C GLN A 198 6.71 -8.62 25.94
N GLN A 199 7.27 -8.74 24.74
CA GLN A 199 8.33 -9.70 24.45
C GLN A 199 9.70 -9.20 24.90
N GLU A 200 10.01 -7.92 24.64
CA GLU A 200 11.29 -7.30 25.00
C GLU A 200 11.32 -6.75 26.44
N GLY A 201 10.15 -6.64 27.07
CA GLY A 201 9.97 -5.98 28.35
C GLY A 201 9.67 -4.50 28.16
N ALA A 202 8.60 -4.01 28.78
CA ALA A 202 8.20 -2.61 28.66
C ALA A 202 9.30 -1.72 29.25
N ARG A 203 9.71 -0.69 28.51
CA ARG A 203 10.62 0.32 29.05
C ARG A 203 9.96 0.96 30.26
N THR A 204 10.66 0.97 31.40
CA THR A 204 10.12 1.47 32.66
C THR A 204 10.79 2.74 33.11
N VAL A 205 10.06 3.55 33.90
CA VAL A 205 10.58 4.73 34.57
C VAL A 205 10.20 4.70 36.06
N GLU A 206 11.18 5.01 36.91
CA GLU A 206 10.97 5.10 38.35
C GLU A 206 10.34 6.44 38.73
N PHE A 207 9.15 6.39 39.32
CA PHE A 207 8.52 7.54 39.97
C PHE A 207 8.78 7.49 41.47
N LYS A 208 9.67 8.37 41.94
CA LYS A 208 10.08 8.45 43.34
C LYS A 208 9.15 9.40 44.12
N VAL A 209 8.43 8.85 45.09
CA VAL A 209 7.59 9.60 46.03
C VAL A 209 8.32 9.72 47.35
N SER A 210 8.66 10.94 47.76
CA SER A 210 9.34 11.19 49.04
C SER A 210 8.38 11.81 50.05
N ALA A 211 8.41 11.31 51.27
CA ALA A 211 7.67 11.86 52.39
C ALA A 211 8.58 11.92 53.62
N SER A 212 8.40 12.95 54.45
CA SER A 212 9.17 13.10 55.68
C SER A 212 8.25 13.52 56.81
N ASN A 213 8.52 12.97 58.00
CA ASN A 213 7.86 13.37 59.23
C ASN A 213 8.61 14.56 59.85
N PRO A 214 8.05 15.78 59.83
CA PRO A 214 8.71 16.94 60.44
C PRO A 214 8.64 16.93 61.97
N SER A 215 7.88 16.02 62.60
CA SER A 215 7.72 15.93 64.06
C SER A 215 8.94 15.29 64.73
N ASN A 216 9.11 15.59 66.03
CA ASN A 216 10.04 14.90 66.93
C ASN A 216 9.45 13.60 67.52
N GLU A 217 8.21 13.27 67.19
CA GLU A 217 7.52 12.07 67.65
C GLU A 217 7.12 11.18 66.46
N PRO A 218 7.12 9.84 66.64
CA PRO A 218 6.59 8.93 65.63
C PRO A 218 5.12 9.20 65.31
N LYS A 219 4.75 9.18 64.03
CA LYS A 219 3.36 9.45 63.59
C LYS A 219 2.98 8.62 62.37
N ALA A 220 1.73 8.13 62.36
CA ALA A 220 1.09 7.58 61.18
C ALA A 220 0.73 8.71 60.21
N MET A 221 1.21 8.64 58.96
CA MET A 221 1.02 9.66 57.94
C MET A 221 0.48 9.05 56.65
N THR A 222 -0.44 9.76 56.00
CA THR A 222 -0.89 9.45 54.65
C THR A 222 0.06 10.09 53.64
N VAL A 223 0.79 9.26 52.90
CA VAL A 223 1.64 9.67 51.78
C VAL A 223 0.76 9.73 50.54
N ARG A 224 0.63 10.91 49.95
CA ARG A 224 -0.14 11.13 48.72
C ARG A 224 0.71 11.84 47.67
N SER A 225 0.69 11.33 46.45
CA SER A 225 1.34 11.97 45.31
C SER A 225 0.45 11.91 44.07
N ALA A 226 0.47 12.97 43.26
CA ALA A 226 -0.22 12.98 41.98
C ALA A 226 0.71 12.42 40.90
N LEU A 227 0.20 11.49 40.09
CA LEU A 227 0.92 11.03 38.90
C LEU A 227 0.90 12.14 37.83
N PRO A 228 1.84 12.12 36.88
CA PRO A 228 1.77 12.97 35.69
C PRO A 228 0.42 12.83 34.98
N GLU A 229 -0.07 13.91 34.37
CA GLU A 229 -1.40 13.97 33.75
C GLU A 229 -1.59 12.97 32.60
N ASP A 230 -0.51 12.60 31.92
CA ASP A 230 -0.52 11.69 30.78
C ASP A 230 -0.54 10.21 31.22
N ILE A 231 -0.33 9.92 32.51
CA ILE A 231 -0.26 8.56 33.03
C ILE A 231 -1.66 8.03 33.35
N THR A 232 -2.01 6.93 32.68
CA THR A 232 -3.23 6.15 32.90
C THR A 232 -2.97 4.97 33.84
N SER A 233 -4.04 4.33 34.32
CA SER A 233 -3.93 3.21 35.26
C SER A 233 -3.16 2.00 34.70
N ASP A 234 -3.23 1.77 33.39
CA ASP A 234 -2.53 0.69 32.68
C ASP A 234 -1.04 0.97 32.44
N ALA A 235 -0.62 2.24 32.59
CA ALA A 235 0.79 2.62 32.53
C ALA A 235 1.51 2.41 33.88
N VAL A 236 0.81 2.04 34.95
CA VAL A 236 1.45 1.74 36.23
C VAL A 236 1.69 0.25 36.34
N LEU A 237 2.97 -0.15 36.34
CA LEU A 237 3.38 -1.55 36.30
C LEU A 237 3.55 -2.13 37.71
N ASP A 238 4.17 -1.36 38.61
CA ASP A 238 4.29 -1.69 40.02
C ASP A 238 3.98 -0.46 40.86
N LYS A 239 2.98 -0.58 41.74
CA LYS A 239 2.55 0.48 42.66
C LYS A 239 2.92 0.18 44.12
N GLY A 240 3.55 -0.96 44.42
CA GLY A 240 3.74 -1.45 45.78
C GLY A 240 2.44 -1.48 46.56
N ASP A 241 2.46 -0.96 47.80
CA ASP A 241 1.27 -0.89 48.67
C ASP A 241 0.41 0.36 48.44
N PHE A 242 0.66 1.15 47.39
CA PHE A 242 -0.15 2.33 47.14
C PHE A 242 -1.53 1.96 46.56
N MET A 243 -2.55 2.61 47.11
CA MET A 243 -3.88 2.69 46.52
C MET A 243 -3.85 3.73 45.40
N MET A 244 -4.44 3.40 44.26
CA MET A 244 -4.57 4.33 43.14
C MET A 244 -6.00 4.83 43.08
N LEU A 245 -6.17 6.14 43.08
CA LEU A 245 -7.46 6.81 43.02
C LEU A 245 -7.45 7.79 41.84
N PHE A 246 -8.61 8.05 41.24
CA PHE A 246 -8.71 9.05 40.17
C PHE A 246 -9.25 10.37 40.74
N ASP A 247 -8.48 11.45 40.61
CA ASP A 247 -8.91 12.78 41.02
C ASP A 247 -9.68 13.44 39.87
N GLN A 248 -11.01 13.34 39.90
CA GLN A 248 -11.90 13.90 38.88
C GLN A 248 -11.71 15.41 38.68
N SER A 249 -11.35 16.16 39.73
CA SER A 249 -11.18 17.61 39.65
C SER A 249 -9.94 18.01 38.85
N LYS A 250 -8.91 17.17 38.89
CA LYS A 250 -7.63 17.40 38.21
C LYS A 250 -7.43 16.54 36.96
N GLY A 251 -8.37 15.63 36.68
CA GLY A 251 -8.31 14.71 35.54
C GLY A 251 -7.11 13.77 35.55
N ARG A 252 -6.57 13.40 36.72
CA ARG A 252 -5.35 12.56 36.83
C ARG A 252 -5.40 11.59 38.00
N PHE A 253 -4.62 10.52 37.90
CA PHE A 253 -4.48 9.54 38.96
C PHE A 253 -3.59 10.06 40.10
N ILE A 254 -3.96 9.66 41.31
CA ILE A 254 -3.19 9.88 42.53
C ILE A 254 -2.86 8.53 43.15
N VAL A 255 -1.72 8.46 43.82
CA VAL A 255 -1.30 7.30 44.60
C VAL A 255 -1.29 7.69 46.07
N GLU A 256 -1.87 6.84 46.91
CA GLU A 256 -2.05 7.07 48.34
C GLU A 256 -1.68 5.83 49.15
N LYS A 257 -0.90 6.01 50.22
CA LYS A 257 -0.52 4.95 51.18
C LYS A 257 -0.50 5.53 52.60
N GLN A 258 -0.95 4.76 53.58
CA GLN A 258 -0.70 5.06 54.99
C GLN A 258 0.55 4.34 55.47
N ASP A 259 1.46 5.05 56.14
CA ASP A 259 2.70 4.48 56.68
C ASP A 259 3.05 5.14 58.03
N ASN A 260 3.79 4.44 58.87
CA ASN A 260 4.28 4.93 60.15
C ASN A 260 5.70 5.48 59.96
N PHE A 261 5.92 6.73 60.40
CA PHE A 261 7.21 7.39 60.34
C PHE A 261 7.74 7.60 61.76
N ASN A 262 9.02 7.33 61.96
CA ASN A 262 9.73 7.73 63.18
C ASN A 262 9.92 9.25 63.22
N ALA A 263 10.36 9.76 64.36
CA ALA A 263 10.74 11.15 64.53
C ALA A 263 11.79 11.56 63.47
N LYS A 264 11.52 12.64 62.72
CA LYS A 264 12.41 13.18 61.67
C LYS A 264 12.77 12.20 60.54
N GLU A 265 12.08 11.07 60.41
CA GLU A 265 12.36 10.11 59.35
C GLU A 265 11.92 10.65 57.98
N ALA A 266 12.72 10.37 56.95
CA ALA A 266 12.35 10.56 55.55
C ALA A 266 12.36 9.19 54.86
N LYS A 267 11.26 8.86 54.16
CA LYS A 267 11.13 7.65 53.36
C LYS A 267 10.92 8.04 51.90
N THR A 268 11.55 7.30 50.99
CA THR A 268 11.32 7.39 49.55
C THR A 268 10.74 6.07 49.07
N TYR A 269 9.64 6.15 48.35
CA TYR A 269 8.96 5.03 47.72
C TYR A 269 9.15 5.11 46.22
N THR A 270 9.35 3.96 45.58
CA THR A 270 9.47 3.87 44.12
C THR A 270 8.23 3.23 43.55
N ILE A 271 7.64 3.86 42.55
CA ILE A 271 6.56 3.33 41.73
C ILE A 271 7.12 3.12 40.33
N ILE A 272 6.93 1.94 39.76
CA ILE A 272 7.42 1.61 38.42
C ILE A 272 6.31 1.91 37.41
N LEU A 273 6.58 2.88 36.54
CA LEU A 273 5.69 3.25 35.45
C LEU A 273 6.23 2.72 34.12
N ARG A 274 5.35 2.49 33.15
CA ARG A 274 5.71 2.34 31.75
C ARG A 274 6.16 3.70 31.22
N ASP A 275 7.28 3.73 30.50
CA ASP A 275 7.78 4.94 29.86
C ASP A 275 6.97 5.25 28.59
N ILE A 276 5.83 5.90 28.78
CA ILE A 276 4.94 6.34 27.68
C ILE A 276 5.51 7.52 26.88
N TRP A 277 6.63 8.10 27.32
CA TRP A 277 7.32 9.24 26.69
C TRP A 277 8.44 8.80 25.76
N TYR A 278 8.58 7.50 25.52
CA TYR A 278 9.55 6.94 24.58
C TYR A 278 8.86 6.57 23.28
N ILE A 279 9.41 7.02 22.15
CA ILE A 279 8.99 6.61 20.80
C ILE A 279 9.84 5.41 20.42
N PRO A 280 9.23 4.22 20.20
CA PRO A 280 9.99 3.01 19.94
C PRO A 280 10.81 3.09 18.67
N LYS A 281 12.05 2.60 18.73
CA LYS A 281 12.96 2.53 17.58
C LYS A 281 12.35 1.80 16.37
N PRO A 282 11.61 0.69 16.51
CA PRO A 282 10.94 0.05 15.38
C PRO A 282 9.94 0.95 14.65
N GLU A 283 9.27 1.89 15.33
CA GLU A 283 8.38 2.87 14.68
C GLU A 283 9.19 3.84 13.81
N LEU A 284 10.32 4.33 14.31
CA LEU A 284 11.20 5.24 13.57
C LEU A 284 11.81 4.55 12.35
N ASP A 285 12.31 3.32 12.53
CA ASP A 285 12.91 2.51 11.47
C ASP A 285 11.89 2.23 10.37
N TYR A 286 10.66 1.85 10.74
CA TYR A 286 9.57 1.64 9.78
C TYR A 286 9.29 2.90 8.94
N LEU A 287 9.15 4.06 9.57
CA LEU A 287 8.92 5.32 8.85
C LEU A 287 10.10 5.68 7.94
N GLY A 288 11.33 5.39 8.39
CA GLY A 288 12.54 5.54 7.58
C GLY A 288 12.52 4.65 6.33
N GLU A 289 12.19 3.37 6.49
CA GLU A 289 12.08 2.42 5.37
C GLU A 289 10.97 2.80 4.38
N GLN A 290 9.80 3.19 4.88
CA GLN A 290 8.69 3.65 4.03
C GLN A 290 9.08 4.88 3.22
N THR A 291 9.73 5.84 3.88
CA THR A 291 10.26 7.04 3.20
C THR A 291 11.25 6.65 2.11
N GLN A 292 12.18 5.73 2.38
CA GLN A 292 13.15 5.30 1.37
C GLN A 292 12.47 4.62 0.17
N LYS A 293 11.43 3.81 0.39
CA LYS A 293 10.65 3.20 -0.68
C LYS A 293 9.93 4.24 -1.54
N LEU A 294 9.29 5.22 -0.90
CA LEU A 294 8.61 6.31 -1.60
C LEU A 294 9.58 7.13 -2.44
N VAL A 295 10.71 7.56 -1.88
CA VAL A 295 11.74 8.34 -2.60
C VAL A 295 12.25 7.58 -3.83
N LYS A 296 12.47 6.26 -3.73
CA LYS A 296 12.88 5.43 -4.87
C LYS A 296 11.87 5.44 -6.02
N GLN A 297 10.57 5.57 -5.74
CA GLN A 297 9.54 5.64 -6.79
C GLN A 297 9.65 6.93 -7.62
N PHE A 298 10.28 7.98 -7.09
CA PHE A 298 10.50 9.24 -7.81
C PHE A 298 11.78 9.26 -8.65
N GLU A 299 12.64 8.24 -8.57
CA GLU A 299 13.90 8.21 -9.33
C GLU A 299 13.63 8.40 -10.82
N GLY A 300 14.34 9.34 -11.46
CA GLY A 300 14.18 9.67 -12.88
C GLY A 300 12.92 10.46 -13.25
N SER A 301 12.09 10.86 -12.29
CA SER A 301 11.02 11.83 -12.52
C SER A 301 11.52 13.28 -12.40
N GLN A 302 10.72 14.24 -12.87
CA GLN A 302 10.98 15.67 -12.63
C GLN A 302 10.95 16.06 -11.14
N TYR A 303 10.33 15.22 -10.31
CA TYR A 303 10.18 15.45 -8.87
C TYR A 303 11.26 14.75 -8.03
N ALA A 304 12.21 14.02 -8.64
CA ALA A 304 13.23 13.24 -7.93
C ALA A 304 14.02 14.08 -6.91
N GLY A 305 14.42 15.30 -7.29
CA GLY A 305 15.14 16.21 -6.41
C GLY A 305 14.32 16.66 -5.21
N TYR A 306 13.06 17.04 -5.43
CA TYR A 306 12.14 17.45 -4.37
C TYR A 306 11.80 16.28 -3.43
N ALA A 307 11.54 15.10 -3.98
CA ALA A 307 11.29 13.90 -3.19
C ALA A 307 12.50 13.52 -2.32
N THR A 308 13.72 13.63 -2.86
CA THR A 308 14.96 13.41 -2.09
C THR A 308 15.08 14.40 -0.95
N GLN A 309 14.83 15.69 -1.19
CA GLN A 309 14.85 16.72 -0.14
C GLN A 309 13.82 16.43 0.98
N LEU A 310 12.60 16.03 0.63
CA LEU A 310 11.59 15.62 1.61
C LEU A 310 12.06 14.39 2.40
N GLY A 311 12.62 13.39 1.70
CA GLY A 311 13.20 12.20 2.33
C GLY A 311 14.30 12.53 3.33
N ASP A 312 15.21 13.44 2.98
CA ASP A 312 16.29 13.89 3.87
C ASP A 312 15.75 14.61 5.10
N VAL A 313 14.74 15.47 4.94
CA VAL A 313 14.08 16.16 6.08
C VAL A 313 13.40 15.15 7.00
N ILE A 314 12.71 14.15 6.45
CA ILE A 314 12.08 13.09 7.25
C ILE A 314 13.17 12.34 8.04
N LYS A 315 14.20 11.85 7.34
CA LYS A 315 15.30 11.10 7.96
C LYS A 315 15.98 11.90 9.06
N GLN A 316 16.30 13.16 8.81
CA GLN A 316 16.92 14.04 9.82
C GLN A 316 16.04 14.21 11.06
N ASN A 317 14.72 14.28 10.92
CA ASN A 317 13.81 14.37 12.07
C ASN A 317 13.78 13.05 12.86
N LEU A 318 13.75 11.91 12.17
CA LEU A 318 13.78 10.59 12.80
C LEU A 318 15.11 10.34 13.54
N ASP A 319 16.23 10.69 12.91
CA ASP A 319 17.58 10.59 13.51
C ASP A 319 17.68 11.46 14.77
N LYS A 320 17.23 12.72 14.71
CA LYS A 320 17.19 13.62 15.88
C LYS A 320 16.29 13.14 17.01
N ILE A 321 15.21 12.42 16.70
CA ILE A 321 14.38 11.78 17.73
C ILE A 321 15.21 10.71 18.44
N ASN A 322 15.88 9.84 17.67
CA ASN A 322 16.68 8.77 18.24
C ASN A 322 17.84 9.31 19.08
N GLU A 323 18.62 10.26 18.54
CA GLU A 323 19.71 10.95 19.24
C GLU A 323 19.25 11.54 20.57
N LEU A 324 18.16 12.33 20.57
CA LEU A 324 17.69 12.99 21.78
C LEU A 324 17.15 11.98 22.82
N GLN A 325 16.60 10.85 22.39
CA GLN A 325 16.17 9.78 23.32
C GLN A 325 17.36 9.01 23.90
N GLU A 326 18.45 8.88 23.16
CA GLU A 326 19.69 8.26 23.63
C GLU A 326 20.44 9.18 24.60
N GLU A 327 20.52 10.49 24.33
CA GLU A 327 21.18 11.50 25.18
C GLU A 327 20.59 11.57 26.60
N ILE A 328 19.28 11.39 26.73
CA ILE A 328 18.57 11.45 28.01
C ILE A 328 18.84 10.20 28.86
N GLY A 329 19.19 9.09 28.24
CA GLY A 329 19.49 7.84 28.93
C GLY A 329 18.29 7.24 29.69
N ALA A 330 18.56 6.23 30.50
CA ALA A 330 17.56 5.55 31.33
C ALA A 330 17.28 6.27 32.66
N ASP A 331 18.22 7.09 33.14
CA ASP A 331 18.15 7.69 34.48
C ASP A 331 17.55 9.11 34.52
N ALA A 332 17.16 9.67 33.37
CA ALA A 332 16.59 11.01 33.34
C ALA A 332 15.29 11.14 34.12
N SER A 333 15.09 12.36 34.64
CA SER A 333 13.87 12.74 35.34
C SER A 333 12.65 12.64 34.42
N ILE A 334 11.48 12.36 35.00
CA ILE A 334 10.20 12.35 34.26
C ILE A 334 9.94 13.69 33.56
N SER A 335 10.34 14.81 34.17
CA SER A 335 10.19 16.13 33.57
C SER A 335 11.01 16.27 32.28
N ASP A 336 12.25 15.78 32.27
CA ASP A 336 13.10 15.80 31.07
C ASP A 336 12.57 14.85 29.99
N ARG A 337 12.13 13.65 30.37
CA ARG A 337 11.47 12.69 29.46
C ARG A 337 10.25 13.32 28.80
N LYS A 338 9.36 13.93 29.58
CA LYS A 338 8.15 14.59 29.07
C LYS A 338 8.50 15.74 28.12
N ARG A 339 9.45 16.61 28.49
CA ARG A 339 9.90 17.71 27.63
C ARG A 339 10.41 17.19 26.29
N THR A 340 11.22 16.13 26.32
CA THR A 340 11.75 15.53 25.10
C THR A 340 10.68 14.84 24.28
N PHE A 341 9.75 14.15 24.91
CA PHE A 341 8.64 13.54 24.20
C PHE A 341 7.80 14.59 23.46
N ILE A 342 7.55 15.76 24.06
CA ILE A 342 6.83 16.84 23.38
C ILE A 342 7.60 17.31 22.14
N LEU A 343 8.92 17.53 22.26
CA LEU A 343 9.77 17.91 21.14
C LEU A 343 9.81 16.84 20.05
N ASN A 344 9.97 15.58 20.43
CA ASN A 344 10.05 14.45 19.53
C ASN A 344 8.72 14.13 18.86
N SER A 345 7.59 14.30 19.56
CA SER A 345 6.26 14.18 18.99
C SER A 345 6.05 15.20 17.88
N GLY A 346 6.46 16.46 18.08
CA GLY A 346 6.41 17.48 17.03
C GLY A 346 7.28 17.13 15.80
N ARG A 347 8.47 16.55 16.01
CA ARG A 347 9.34 16.05 14.93
C ARG A 347 8.70 14.87 14.20
N LEU A 348 8.09 13.93 14.93
CA LEU A 348 7.43 12.76 14.39
C LEU A 348 6.21 13.15 13.55
N ASP A 349 5.40 14.10 14.03
CA ASP A 349 4.24 14.61 13.31
C ASP A 349 4.66 15.33 12.01
N LEU A 350 5.74 16.11 12.05
CA LEU A 350 6.32 16.72 10.86
C LEU A 350 6.79 15.65 9.86
N ALA A 351 7.48 14.62 10.32
CA ALA A 351 7.90 13.49 9.48
C ALA A 351 6.70 12.79 8.84
N LYS A 352 5.66 12.46 9.62
CA LYS A 352 4.40 11.86 9.12
C LYS A 352 3.72 12.74 8.07
N LYS A 353 3.67 14.06 8.29
CA LYS A 353 3.14 15.02 7.31
C LYS A 353 3.96 15.03 6.02
N LYS A 354 5.29 15.01 6.10
CA LYS A 354 6.16 14.96 4.91
C LYS A 354 6.07 13.64 4.14
N ILE A 355 5.89 12.52 4.84
CA ILE A 355 5.58 11.22 4.21
C ILE A 355 4.27 11.32 3.43
N LYS A 356 3.25 11.95 4.02
CA LYS A 356 1.97 12.19 3.32
C LYS A 356 2.13 13.08 2.09
N GLU A 357 2.92 14.16 2.17
CA GLU A 357 3.25 15.00 1.01
C GLU A 357 3.95 14.19 -0.10
N LEU A 358 4.86 13.29 0.24
CA LEU A 358 5.48 12.36 -0.74
C LEU A 358 4.43 11.44 -1.37
N GLN A 359 3.49 10.91 -0.59
CA GLN A 359 2.42 10.05 -1.11
C GLN A 359 1.47 10.80 -2.05
N GLU A 360 1.12 12.04 -1.70
CA GLU A 360 0.30 12.90 -2.56
C GLU A 360 1.03 13.22 -3.87
N LEU A 361 2.34 13.49 -3.80
CA LEU A 361 3.16 13.75 -4.98
C LEU A 361 3.26 12.54 -5.93
N LEU A 362 3.12 11.31 -5.43
CA LEU A 362 3.06 10.12 -6.29
C LEU A 362 1.86 10.15 -7.22
N LEU A 363 0.75 10.80 -6.81
CA LEU A 363 -0.45 10.95 -7.63
C LEU A 363 -0.23 11.91 -8.80
N GLU A 364 0.78 12.78 -8.71
CA GLU A 364 1.17 13.72 -9.77
C GLU A 364 2.14 13.11 -10.78
N LEU A 365 2.80 12.00 -10.43
CA LEU A 365 3.69 11.35 -11.39
C LEU A 365 2.88 10.89 -12.59
N PRO A 366 3.17 11.38 -13.82
CA PRO A 366 2.67 10.69 -14.99
C PRO A 366 3.20 9.27 -14.88
N ILE A 367 2.32 8.27 -14.99
CA ILE A 367 2.67 6.84 -14.91
C ILE A 367 3.70 6.58 -16.01
N THR A 368 4.96 6.85 -15.71
CA THR A 368 6.06 6.83 -16.66
C THR A 368 6.49 5.39 -16.68
N VAL A 369 5.85 4.61 -17.55
CA VAL A 369 6.39 3.85 -18.69
C VAL A 369 7.85 3.32 -18.60
N LYS A 370 8.56 3.39 -17.47
CA LYS A 370 9.94 2.93 -17.29
C LYS A 370 10.10 1.44 -17.57
N LYS A 371 9.08 0.62 -17.27
CA LYS A 371 9.05 -0.79 -17.71
C LYS A 371 9.06 -0.95 -19.24
N LYS A 372 8.54 0.02 -20.00
CA LYS A 372 8.45 -0.01 -21.45
C LYS A 372 9.78 0.37 -22.11
N GLU A 373 10.58 1.28 -21.55
CA GLU A 373 11.90 1.61 -22.14
C GLU A 373 12.91 0.47 -22.03
N ASP A 374 12.95 -0.24 -20.89
CA ASP A 374 13.80 -1.42 -20.73
C ASP A 374 13.32 -2.58 -21.62
N GLN A 375 12.00 -2.76 -21.76
CA GLN A 375 11.42 -3.72 -22.72
C GLN A 375 11.71 -3.32 -24.18
N ILE A 376 11.65 -2.03 -24.53
CA ILE A 376 11.95 -1.52 -25.88
C ILE A 376 13.45 -1.65 -26.18
N LYS A 377 14.34 -1.44 -25.21
CA LYS A 377 15.78 -1.71 -25.34
C LYS A 377 16.05 -3.19 -25.60
N ALA A 378 15.43 -4.09 -24.82
CA ALA A 378 15.56 -5.53 -25.02
C ALA A 378 15.06 -5.96 -26.41
N ILE A 379 13.94 -5.38 -26.89
CA ILE A 379 13.42 -5.63 -28.24
C ILE A 379 14.36 -5.09 -29.33
N ARG A 380 14.96 -3.90 -29.15
CA ARG A 380 15.94 -3.34 -30.10
C ARG A 380 17.22 -4.15 -30.16
N GLU A 381 17.74 -4.61 -29.02
CA GLU A 381 18.92 -5.47 -29.01
C GLU A 381 18.65 -6.82 -29.65
N PHE A 382 17.47 -7.40 -29.42
CA PHE A 382 17.00 -8.60 -30.11
C PHE A 382 16.88 -8.38 -31.63
N GLN A 383 16.30 -7.25 -32.08
CA GLN A 383 16.22 -6.89 -33.50
C GLN A 383 17.60 -6.73 -34.14
N LYS A 384 18.54 -6.06 -33.47
CA LYS A 384 19.93 -5.92 -33.95
C LYS A 384 20.65 -7.27 -34.02
N ALA A 385 20.42 -8.16 -33.07
CA ALA A 385 20.94 -9.53 -33.12
C ALA A 385 20.34 -10.30 -34.31
N LEU A 386 19.05 -10.14 -34.58
CA LEU A 386 18.38 -10.74 -35.73
C LEU A 386 18.91 -10.19 -37.06
N GLU A 387 19.06 -8.88 -37.20
CA GLU A 387 19.66 -8.23 -38.38
C GLU A 387 21.10 -8.68 -38.59
N LYS A 388 21.89 -8.85 -37.53
CA LYS A 388 23.26 -9.35 -37.62
C LYS A 388 23.31 -10.81 -38.07
N ILE A 389 22.35 -11.63 -37.68
CA ILE A 389 22.21 -13.02 -38.14
C ILE A 389 21.76 -13.06 -39.61
N LEU A 390 20.83 -12.20 -40.02
CA LEU A 390 20.32 -12.11 -41.40
C LEU A 390 21.33 -11.50 -42.37
N SER A 391 22.15 -10.54 -41.93
CA SER A 391 23.19 -9.89 -42.73
C SER A 391 24.48 -10.71 -42.89
N MET A 392 24.63 -11.82 -42.16
CA MET A 392 25.74 -12.77 -42.37
C MET A 392 25.63 -13.58 -43.67
N GLY A 393 24.63 -13.30 -44.53
CA GLY A 393 24.62 -13.81 -45.91
C GLY A 393 24.66 -15.32 -46.02
N ILE A 394 24.13 -16.03 -45.03
CA ILE A 394 23.93 -17.48 -45.11
C ILE A 394 22.66 -17.67 -45.92
N ASP A 395 22.78 -17.77 -47.24
CA ASP A 395 21.72 -18.34 -48.06
C ASP A 395 21.53 -19.79 -47.58
N PRO A 396 20.47 -20.08 -46.81
CA PRO A 396 20.35 -21.41 -46.25
C PRO A 396 20.06 -22.36 -47.40
N GLU A 397 20.89 -23.39 -47.56
CA GLU A 397 20.58 -24.50 -48.45
C GLU A 397 19.12 -24.92 -48.23
N LYS A 398 18.36 -25.22 -49.30
CA LYS A 398 16.93 -25.56 -49.23
C LYS A 398 16.57 -26.54 -48.10
N LYS A 399 17.51 -27.44 -47.77
CA LYS A 399 17.38 -28.41 -46.68
C LYS A 399 17.37 -27.73 -45.30
N THR A 400 18.27 -26.78 -45.06
CA THR A 400 18.36 -26.00 -43.81
C THR A 400 17.15 -25.10 -43.63
N THR A 401 16.64 -24.47 -44.69
CA THR A 401 15.41 -23.66 -44.65
C THR A 401 14.20 -24.47 -44.20
N TRP A 402 14.05 -25.69 -44.71
CA TRP A 402 12.98 -26.60 -44.28
C TRP A 402 13.10 -27.03 -42.81
N PHE A 403 14.32 -27.24 -42.31
CA PHE A 403 14.56 -27.52 -40.89
C PHE A 403 14.20 -26.32 -40.00
N ILE A 404 14.47 -25.09 -40.44
CA ILE A 404 14.10 -23.88 -39.71
C ILE A 404 12.58 -23.72 -39.66
N ILE A 405 11.89 -23.90 -40.80
CA ILE A 405 10.42 -23.83 -40.86
C ILE A 405 9.78 -24.89 -39.95
N LEU A 406 10.27 -26.14 -39.99
CA LEU A 406 9.80 -27.20 -39.11
C LEU A 406 10.09 -26.89 -37.64
N GLY A 407 11.23 -26.28 -37.33
CA GLY A 407 11.57 -25.83 -35.98
C GLY A 407 10.58 -24.79 -35.45
N ILE A 408 10.23 -23.79 -36.27
CA ILE A 408 9.24 -22.77 -35.90
C ILE A 408 7.86 -23.41 -35.69
N ILE A 409 7.42 -24.29 -36.58
CA ILE A 409 6.13 -25.00 -36.45
C ILE A 409 6.11 -25.84 -35.16
N ALA A 410 7.19 -26.55 -34.85
CA ALA A 410 7.30 -27.34 -33.62
C ALA A 410 7.23 -26.46 -32.36
N ILE A 411 7.89 -25.30 -32.36
CA ILE A 411 7.84 -24.35 -31.25
C ILE A 411 6.43 -23.79 -31.07
N VAL A 412 5.77 -23.37 -32.15
CA VAL A 412 4.39 -22.87 -32.09
C VAL A 412 3.43 -23.95 -31.58
N PHE A 413 3.63 -25.21 -32.00
CA PHE A 413 2.84 -26.34 -31.51
C PHE A 413 3.04 -26.59 -30.01
N ILE A 414 4.28 -26.56 -29.52
CA ILE A 414 4.60 -26.72 -28.09
C ILE A 414 3.98 -25.57 -27.26
N VAL A 415 4.10 -24.32 -27.72
CA VAL A 415 3.50 -23.15 -27.06
C VAL A 415 1.97 -23.29 -27.03
N GLY A 416 1.36 -23.74 -28.12
CA GLY A 416 -0.08 -24.01 -28.19
C GLY A 416 -0.52 -25.10 -27.19
N LEU A 417 0.25 -26.19 -27.04
CA LEU A 417 -0.01 -27.22 -26.05
C LEU A 417 0.09 -26.69 -24.62
N ILE A 418 1.15 -25.92 -24.30
CA ILE A 418 1.31 -25.31 -22.98
C ILE A 418 0.11 -24.41 -22.66
N PHE A 419 -0.31 -23.58 -23.63
CA PHE A 419 -1.47 -22.72 -23.46
C PHE A 419 -2.76 -23.52 -23.23
N TYR A 420 -2.98 -24.58 -24.02
CA TYR A 420 -4.13 -25.47 -23.87
C TYR A 420 -4.18 -26.15 -22.49
N PHE A 421 -3.06 -26.70 -22.01
CA PHE A 421 -2.99 -27.33 -20.69
C PHE A 421 -3.18 -26.34 -19.55
N THR A 422 -2.60 -25.14 -19.67
CA THR A 422 -2.78 -24.06 -18.67
C THR A 422 -4.24 -23.63 -18.61
N TRP A 423 -4.90 -23.49 -19.76
CA TRP A 423 -6.32 -23.18 -19.83
C TRP A 423 -7.20 -24.30 -19.23
N LEU A 424 -6.89 -25.57 -19.54
CA LEU A 424 -7.57 -26.72 -18.94
C LEU A 424 -7.42 -26.78 -17.42
N ALA A 425 -6.23 -26.50 -16.90
CA ALA A 425 -5.97 -26.43 -15.46
C ALA A 425 -6.80 -25.30 -14.81
N LYS A 426 -6.85 -24.13 -15.45
CA LYS A 426 -7.62 -22.97 -14.97
C LYS A 426 -9.13 -23.25 -14.97
N LEU A 427 -9.65 -23.97 -15.97
CA LEU A 427 -11.04 -24.42 -16.02
C LEU A 427 -11.40 -25.42 -14.91
N LYS A 428 -10.47 -26.31 -14.53
CA LYS A 428 -10.70 -27.21 -13.38
C LYS A 428 -10.76 -26.42 -12.07
N GLN A 429 -9.84 -25.48 -11.87
CA GLN A 429 -9.82 -24.64 -10.68
C GLN A 429 -11.08 -23.76 -10.56
N SER A 430 -11.61 -23.22 -11.66
CA SER A 430 -12.85 -22.44 -11.63
C SER A 430 -14.05 -23.29 -11.22
N LYS A 431 -14.18 -24.52 -11.77
CA LYS A 431 -15.24 -25.46 -11.39
C LYS A 431 -15.16 -25.89 -9.92
N GLU A 432 -13.96 -26.09 -9.38
CA GLU A 432 -13.79 -26.40 -7.95
C GLU A 432 -14.18 -25.22 -7.06
N LYS A 433 -13.84 -23.99 -7.44
CA LYS A 433 -14.27 -22.78 -6.74
C LYS A 433 -15.79 -22.64 -6.74
N GLU A 434 -16.45 -22.82 -7.89
CA GLU A 434 -17.91 -22.80 -8.00
C GLU A 434 -18.58 -23.86 -7.11
N ARG A 435 -18.05 -25.09 -7.08
CA ARG A 435 -18.58 -26.15 -6.19
C ARG A 435 -18.44 -25.80 -4.72
N LYS A 436 -17.29 -25.24 -4.31
CA LYS A 436 -17.06 -24.80 -2.92
C LYS A 436 -18.04 -23.70 -2.52
N ILE A 437 -18.27 -22.72 -3.41
CA ILE A 437 -19.24 -21.65 -3.19
C ILE A 437 -20.65 -22.21 -3.04
N ALA A 438 -21.08 -23.13 -3.92
CA ALA A 438 -22.38 -23.77 -3.85
C ALA A 438 -22.57 -24.57 -2.54
N SER A 439 -21.55 -25.32 -2.08
CA SER A 439 -21.61 -26.05 -0.82
C SER A 439 -21.69 -25.14 0.41
N SER A 440 -20.99 -24.01 0.39
CA SER A 440 -21.04 -23.03 1.48
C SER A 440 -22.40 -22.33 1.58
N GLN A 441 -23.05 -22.07 0.43
CA GLN A 441 -24.40 -21.49 0.40
C GLN A 441 -25.46 -22.47 0.92
N GLN A 442 -25.39 -23.75 0.55
CA GLN A 442 -26.29 -24.78 1.09
C GLN A 442 -26.11 -25.00 2.61
N ALA A 443 -24.86 -25.02 3.08
CA ALA A 443 -24.59 -25.15 4.52
C ALA A 443 -25.15 -23.98 5.34
N THR A 444 -25.16 -22.77 4.77
CA THR A 444 -25.71 -21.57 5.41
C THR A 444 -27.24 -21.59 5.44
N GLN A 445 -27.89 -22.04 4.36
CA GLN A 445 -29.36 -22.17 4.32
C GLN A 445 -29.90 -23.27 5.26
N SER A 446 -29.14 -24.33 5.55
CA SER A 446 -29.57 -25.38 6.47
C SER A 446 -29.52 -25.01 7.97
N LYS A 447 -28.85 -23.91 8.31
CA LYS A 447 -28.69 -23.42 9.70
C LYS A 447 -29.67 -22.30 10.07
N THR A 448 -30.54 -21.91 9.15
CA THR A 448 -31.60 -20.91 9.34
C THR A 448 -32.93 -21.64 9.27
#